data_AF-G0UYL4-F1
#
_entry.id   AF-G0UYL4-F1
#
_cell.length_a   1.000
_cell.length_b   1.000
_cell.length_c   1.000
_cell.angle_alpha   90.00
_cell.angle_beta   90.00
_cell.angle_gamma   90.00
#
_symmetry.space_group_name_H-M   'P 1'
#
loop_
_entity.id
_entity.type
_entity.pdbx_description
1 polymer ?
#
loop_
_entity_poly.entity_id
_entity_poly.type
_entity_poly.pdbx_seq_one_letter_code
_entity_poly.pdbx_strand_id
1 'polypeptide(L)'
;MDFFNEDQPQQPPIEGDTTGAQVAAPLASGEANEVFAAPNVAAAPATTAAPAEPMNQDASTPACVSAKKNVDARTADIDTKSHEKEKQLVDAAQAYLKELNKERDNKIKETKEKHIRDQEVSNKKEPCRDAASVWASMRTLVDFTKANKYSKNTERMRSILSNLAQVKSS
;
A
#
# COMPACT_ATOMS: atom_id res chain seq x y z
N MET A 1 -8.54 -36.08 24.11
CA MET A 1 -8.82 -34.67 23.79
C MET A 1 -7.89 -33.85 24.67
N ASP A 2 -7.00 -33.06 24.07
CA ASP A 2 -7.03 -31.61 24.23
C ASP A 2 -5.84 -31.00 23.50
N PHE A 3 -6.18 -30.04 22.65
CA PHE A 3 -5.31 -29.24 21.79
C PHE A 3 -4.65 -28.14 22.62
N PHE A 4 -3.35 -27.93 22.45
CA PHE A 4 -2.66 -26.68 22.75
C PHE A 4 -1.56 -26.53 21.67
N ASN A 5 -1.86 -25.94 20.52
CA ASN A 5 -1.91 -24.51 20.20
C ASN A 5 -0.51 -23.87 20.16
N GLU A 6 -0.02 -23.74 18.92
CA GLU A 6 0.75 -22.64 18.32
C GLU A 6 1.83 -21.90 19.14
N ASP A 7 3.09 -22.14 18.79
CA ASP A 7 4.23 -21.26 19.10
C ASP A 7 4.54 -20.41 17.86
N GLN A 8 4.03 -19.18 17.83
CA GLN A 8 4.42 -18.12 16.90
C GLN A 8 5.78 -17.52 17.31
N PRO A 9 6.69 -17.19 16.37
CA PRO A 9 7.89 -16.45 16.73
C PRO A 9 7.59 -14.98 17.09
N GLN A 10 8.04 -14.58 18.27
CA GLN A 10 7.98 -13.23 18.86
C GLN A 10 8.60 -12.14 17.97
N GLN A 11 7.90 -11.00 17.84
CA GLN A 11 8.48 -9.72 17.39
C GLN A 11 9.18 -8.99 18.56
N PRO A 12 10.27 -8.24 18.30
CA PRO A 12 10.95 -7.42 19.32
C PRO A 12 10.15 -6.14 19.67
N PRO A 13 10.42 -5.54 20.86
CA PRO A 13 9.62 -4.45 21.42
C PRO A 13 9.92 -3.11 20.73
N ILE A 14 8.88 -2.34 20.44
CA ILE A 14 8.99 -0.95 20.03
C ILE A 14 8.80 -0.11 21.30
N GLU A 15 9.90 0.40 21.84
CA GLU A 15 9.89 1.37 22.94
C GLU A 15 9.27 2.68 22.41
N GLY A 16 8.27 3.17 23.13
CA GLY A 16 7.60 4.43 22.83
C GLY A 16 8.45 5.62 23.28
N ASP A 17 8.63 6.58 22.37
CA ASP A 17 8.90 7.96 22.74
C ASP A 17 7.90 8.87 22.01
N THR A 18 7.01 9.43 22.81
CA THR A 18 6.05 10.47 22.44
C THR A 18 6.78 11.80 22.29
N THR A 19 6.99 12.26 21.06
CA THR A 19 7.09 13.69 20.78
C THR A 19 6.32 13.99 19.50
N GLY A 20 5.14 14.57 19.69
CA GLY A 20 4.27 15.01 18.62
C GLY A 20 4.76 16.33 18.02
N ALA A 21 4.75 16.39 16.70
CA ALA A 21 4.66 17.62 15.92
C ALA A 21 3.49 17.47 14.94
N GLN A 22 2.28 17.52 15.47
CA GLN A 22 1.08 17.81 14.69
C GLN A 22 1.06 19.32 14.43
N VAL A 23 1.18 19.72 13.17
CA VAL A 23 0.84 21.09 12.75
C VAL A 23 -0.65 21.10 12.43
N ALA A 24 -1.40 21.84 13.23
CA ALA A 24 -2.85 21.94 13.20
C ALA A 24 -3.36 22.86 12.08
N ALA A 25 -4.50 22.51 11.50
CA ALA A 25 -5.55 23.46 11.12
C ALA A 25 -6.92 22.77 11.34
N PRO A 26 -7.85 23.35 12.13
CA PRO A 26 -8.96 22.61 12.72
C PRO A 26 -10.23 22.64 11.85
N LEU A 27 -10.90 21.49 11.77
CA LEU A 27 -12.33 21.39 11.51
C LEU A 27 -13.06 22.00 12.72
N ALA A 28 -13.82 23.07 12.51
CA ALA A 28 -14.76 23.58 13.49
C ALA A 28 -16.13 23.77 12.84
N SER A 29 -17.00 22.79 13.13
CA SER A 29 -18.45 22.95 13.12
C SER A 29 -18.83 24.08 14.07
N GLY A 30 -19.65 25.03 13.61
CA GLY A 30 -20.28 26.04 14.45
C GLY A 30 -21.78 25.79 14.53
N GLU A 31 -22.22 25.09 15.57
CA GLU A 31 -23.61 25.09 16.05
C GLU A 31 -23.77 26.19 17.13
N ALA A 32 -24.92 26.88 17.05
CA ALA A 32 -25.72 27.53 18.10
C ALA A 32 -25.05 27.96 19.43
N ASN A 33 -25.23 29.20 19.89
CA ASN A 33 -26.48 29.68 20.53
C ASN A 33 -26.26 31.05 21.23
N GLU A 34 -27.29 31.89 21.12
CA GLU A 34 -27.78 32.96 22.01
C GLU A 34 -26.85 33.68 23.02
N VAL A 35 -26.77 35.02 22.86
CA VAL A 35 -26.84 35.95 24.00
C VAL A 35 -27.94 36.98 23.73
N PHE A 36 -29.02 36.86 24.50
CA PHE A 36 -30.12 37.80 24.66
C PHE A 36 -29.66 39.10 25.34
N ALA A 37 -30.06 40.27 24.82
CA ALA A 37 -30.54 41.43 25.59
C ALA A 37 -31.21 42.47 24.67
N ALA A 38 -32.49 42.76 24.93
CA ALA A 38 -33.44 43.56 24.15
C ALA A 38 -33.50 45.06 24.60
N PRO A 39 -34.53 45.86 24.25
CA PRO A 39 -34.98 46.33 22.94
C PRO A 39 -34.93 47.89 22.87
N ASN A 40 -34.96 48.50 21.68
CA ASN A 40 -35.53 49.86 21.57
C ASN A 40 -36.46 49.96 20.37
N VAL A 41 -37.74 50.03 20.69
CA VAL A 41 -38.86 50.18 19.77
C VAL A 41 -39.00 51.67 19.48
N ALA A 42 -38.81 52.07 18.22
CA ALA A 42 -39.34 53.34 17.74
C ALA A 42 -39.68 53.27 16.25
N ALA A 43 -40.98 53.16 16.01
CA ALA A 43 -41.74 53.70 14.88
C ALA A 43 -41.39 53.22 13.45
N ALA A 44 -42.15 52.23 12.99
CA ALA A 44 -42.49 52.12 11.58
C ALA A 44 -43.33 53.34 11.12
N PRO A 45 -43.26 53.70 9.84
CA PRO A 45 -44.48 53.85 9.06
C PRO A 45 -44.57 52.68 8.06
N ALA A 46 -45.78 52.13 7.99
CA ALA A 46 -46.13 50.98 7.18
C ALA A 46 -45.81 51.20 5.69
N THR A 47 -45.00 50.31 5.12
CA THR A 47 -45.16 49.94 3.71
C THR A 47 -45.76 48.55 3.73
N THR A 48 -47.05 48.47 3.41
CA THR A 48 -47.79 47.23 3.19
C THR A 48 -47.10 46.44 2.07
N ALA A 49 -46.16 45.56 2.42
CA ALA A 49 -45.74 44.48 1.55
C ALA A 49 -46.88 43.45 1.56
N ALA A 50 -47.63 43.42 0.46
CA ALA A 50 -48.61 42.36 0.22
C ALA A 50 -47.95 40.99 0.39
N PRO A 51 -48.64 39.98 0.94
CA PRO A 51 -48.12 38.62 0.99
C PRO A 51 -47.76 38.20 -0.44
N ALA A 52 -46.51 37.78 -0.66
CA ALA A 52 -46.08 37.20 -1.92
C ALA A 52 -46.92 35.94 -2.15
N GLU A 53 -47.94 36.06 -3.00
CA GLU A 53 -48.66 34.92 -3.51
C GLU A 53 -47.64 33.97 -4.15
N PRO A 54 -47.76 32.65 -3.96
CA PRO A 54 -46.94 31.70 -4.68
C PRO A 54 -47.29 31.86 -6.16
N MET A 55 -46.46 32.58 -6.91
CA MET A 55 -46.52 32.57 -8.37
C MET A 55 -46.25 31.13 -8.79
N ASN A 56 -47.32 30.38 -9.02
CA ASN A 56 -47.31 29.28 -9.97
C ASN A 56 -46.98 29.92 -11.32
N GLN A 57 -45.69 30.13 -11.57
CA GLN A 57 -45.19 30.33 -12.90
C GLN A 57 -45.42 29.01 -13.60
N ASP A 58 -46.53 28.96 -14.34
CA ASP A 58 -46.80 27.89 -15.28
C ASP A 58 -45.50 27.67 -16.07
N ALA A 59 -44.90 26.48 -15.93
CA ALA A 59 -43.57 26.14 -16.46
C ALA A 59 -43.53 26.12 -18.01
N SER A 60 -44.53 26.72 -18.64
CA SER A 60 -44.90 26.66 -20.04
C SER A 60 -44.80 28.04 -20.71
N THR A 61 -44.09 29.02 -20.12
CA THR A 61 -43.70 30.19 -20.91
C THR A 61 -42.66 29.77 -21.97
N PRO A 62 -42.74 30.26 -23.21
CA PRO A 62 -41.79 29.91 -24.27
C PRO A 62 -40.32 30.16 -23.89
N ALA A 63 -40.09 31.18 -23.04
CA ALA A 63 -38.79 31.47 -22.46
C ALA A 63 -38.29 30.34 -21.54
N CYS A 64 -39.11 29.83 -20.62
CA CYS A 64 -38.76 28.68 -19.77
C CYS A 64 -38.48 27.41 -20.59
N VAL A 65 -39.26 27.14 -21.64
CA VAL A 65 -39.04 25.97 -22.51
C VAL A 65 -37.73 26.08 -23.29
N SER A 66 -37.41 27.27 -23.83
CA SER A 66 -36.14 27.50 -24.53
C SER A 66 -34.93 27.43 -23.59
N ALA A 67 -35.04 27.97 -22.38
CA ALA A 67 -34.02 27.88 -21.35
C ALA A 67 -33.77 26.43 -20.93
N LYS A 68 -34.85 25.64 -20.73
CA LYS A 68 -34.75 24.21 -20.40
C LYS A 68 -34.03 23.43 -21.50
N LYS A 69 -34.40 23.62 -22.77
CA LYS A 69 -33.71 22.97 -23.91
C LYS A 69 -32.22 23.31 -23.97
N ASN A 70 -31.83 24.54 -23.66
CA ASN A 70 -30.43 24.95 -23.64
C ASN A 70 -29.67 24.30 -22.47
N VAL A 71 -30.28 24.26 -21.29
CA VAL A 71 -29.71 23.54 -20.13
C VAL A 71 -29.54 22.06 -20.45
N ASP A 72 -30.58 21.40 -20.97
CA ASP A 72 -30.53 19.97 -21.32
C ASP A 72 -29.44 19.69 -22.37
N ALA A 73 -29.30 20.55 -23.39
CA ALA A 73 -28.25 20.42 -24.39
C ALA A 73 -26.84 20.59 -23.82
N ARG A 74 -26.65 21.54 -22.89
CA ARG A 74 -25.36 21.75 -22.22
C ARG A 74 -25.03 20.60 -21.27
N THR A 75 -26.01 20.08 -20.54
CA THR A 75 -25.84 18.92 -19.68
C THR A 75 -25.45 17.69 -20.52
N ALA A 76 -26.13 17.43 -21.64
CA ALA A 76 -25.79 16.32 -22.52
C ALA A 76 -24.37 16.42 -23.11
N ASP A 77 -23.92 17.62 -23.48
CA ASP A 77 -22.53 17.84 -23.95
C ASP A 77 -21.51 17.59 -22.82
N ILE A 78 -21.81 18.02 -21.60
CA ILE A 78 -20.97 17.79 -20.42
C ILE A 78 -20.89 16.29 -20.10
N ASP A 79 -22.02 15.58 -20.09
CA ASP A 79 -22.08 14.14 -19.81
C ASP A 79 -21.31 13.35 -20.86
N THR A 80 -21.45 13.72 -22.15
CA THR A 80 -20.70 13.10 -23.24
C THR A 80 -19.19 13.28 -23.05
N LYS A 81 -18.75 14.50 -22.74
CA LYS A 81 -17.33 14.79 -22.46
C LYS A 81 -16.83 14.10 -21.19
N SER A 82 -17.69 13.93 -20.20
CA SER A 82 -17.36 13.24 -18.95
C SER A 82 -17.13 11.75 -19.20
N HIS A 83 -18.03 11.10 -19.93
CA HIS A 83 -17.88 9.69 -20.29
C HIS A 83 -16.65 9.42 -21.16
N GLU A 84 -16.32 10.31 -22.09
CA GLU A 84 -15.11 10.18 -22.89
C GLU A 84 -13.84 10.24 -22.01
N LYS A 85 -13.80 11.15 -21.03
CA LYS A 85 -12.67 11.23 -20.08
C LYS A 85 -12.62 10.02 -19.15
N GLU A 86 -13.77 9.56 -18.66
CA GLU A 86 -13.87 8.35 -17.83
C GLU A 86 -13.31 7.15 -18.59
N LYS A 87 -13.72 6.97 -19.85
CA LYS A 87 -13.21 5.91 -20.70
C LYS A 87 -11.70 6.00 -20.89
N GLN A 88 -11.17 7.19 -21.18
CA GLN A 88 -9.71 7.39 -21.32
C GLN A 88 -8.95 7.04 -20.03
N LEU A 89 -9.49 7.39 -18.86
CA LEU A 89 -8.90 7.04 -17.57
C LEU A 89 -8.92 5.54 -17.32
N VAL A 90 -10.04 4.87 -17.62
CA VAL A 90 -10.17 3.42 -17.48
C VAL A 90 -9.22 2.69 -18.42
N ASP A 91 -9.13 3.12 -19.68
CA ASP A 91 -8.23 2.51 -20.67
C ASP A 91 -6.76 2.69 -20.26
N ALA A 92 -6.38 3.88 -19.78
CA ALA A 92 -5.04 4.14 -19.27
C ALA A 92 -4.71 3.30 -18.01
N ALA A 93 -5.66 3.19 -17.08
CA ALA A 93 -5.50 2.36 -15.88
C ALA A 93 -5.36 0.87 -16.25
N GLN A 94 -6.15 0.38 -17.20
CA GLN A 94 -6.06 -1.00 -17.65
C GLN A 94 -4.73 -1.28 -18.36
N ALA A 95 -4.24 -0.34 -19.19
CA ALA A 95 -2.94 -0.44 -19.83
C ALA A 95 -1.81 -0.50 -18.80
N TYR A 96 -1.85 0.37 -17.78
CA TYR A 96 -0.87 0.36 -16.69
C TYR A 96 -0.85 -0.98 -15.93
N LEU A 97 -2.03 -1.51 -15.57
CA LEU A 97 -2.12 -2.80 -14.88
C LEU A 97 -1.61 -3.97 -15.73
N LYS A 98 -1.88 -3.95 -17.05
CA LYS A 98 -1.36 -4.95 -17.98
C LYS A 98 0.17 -4.93 -18.03
N GLU A 99 0.78 -3.74 -18.11
CA GLU A 99 2.24 -3.63 -18.13
C GLU A 99 2.87 -4.08 -16.81
N LEU A 100 2.28 -3.69 -15.67
CA LEU A 100 2.77 -4.09 -14.35
C LEU A 100 2.70 -5.61 -14.16
N ASN A 101 1.60 -6.24 -14.60
CA ASN A 101 1.47 -7.70 -14.55
C ASN A 101 2.50 -8.39 -15.46
N LYS A 102 2.74 -7.86 -16.66
CA LYS A 102 3.76 -8.38 -17.57
C LYS A 102 5.16 -8.28 -16.98
N GLU A 103 5.50 -7.15 -16.37
CA GLU A 103 6.79 -6.97 -15.69
C GLU A 103 6.95 -7.95 -14.53
N ARG A 104 5.90 -8.12 -13.72
CA ARG A 104 5.88 -9.10 -12.63
C ARG A 104 6.09 -10.52 -13.13
N ASP A 105 5.39 -10.93 -14.19
CA ASP A 105 5.52 -12.27 -14.76
C ASP A 105 6.92 -12.52 -15.30
N ASN A 106 7.54 -11.52 -15.93
CA ASN A 106 8.92 -11.61 -16.38
C ASN A 106 9.89 -11.77 -15.20
N LYS A 107 9.75 -10.95 -14.15
CA LYS A 107 10.57 -11.07 -12.93
C LYS A 107 10.42 -12.44 -12.27
N ILE A 108 9.20 -13.00 -12.23
CA ILE A 108 8.95 -14.33 -11.70
C ILE A 108 9.65 -15.39 -12.54
N LYS A 109 9.57 -15.31 -13.88
CA LYS A 109 10.26 -16.24 -14.79
C LYS A 109 11.77 -16.18 -14.60
N GLU A 110 12.36 -14.98 -14.62
CA GLU A 110 13.79 -14.79 -14.41
C GLU A 110 14.25 -15.34 -13.06
N THR A 111 13.47 -15.09 -12.00
CA THR A 111 13.77 -15.60 -10.66
C THR A 111 13.69 -17.12 -10.61
N LYS A 112 12.68 -17.74 -11.25
CA LYS A 112 12.56 -19.19 -11.35
C LYS A 112 13.73 -19.80 -12.12
N GLU A 113 14.09 -19.24 -13.27
CA GLU A 113 15.22 -19.71 -14.08
C GLU A 113 16.54 -19.58 -13.33
N LYS A 114 16.75 -18.47 -12.62
CA LYS A 114 17.91 -18.30 -11.75
C LYS A 114 17.94 -19.37 -10.66
N HIS A 115 16.81 -19.60 -9.99
CA HIS A 115 16.71 -20.60 -8.94
C HIS A 115 16.98 -22.02 -9.46
N ILE A 116 16.47 -22.37 -10.65
CA ILE A 116 16.74 -23.66 -11.29
C ILE A 116 18.23 -23.78 -11.61
N ARG A 117 18.87 -22.74 -12.17
CA ARG A 117 20.32 -22.74 -12.43
C ARG A 117 21.12 -22.93 -11.15
N ASP A 118 20.76 -22.22 -10.08
CA ASP A 118 21.43 -22.34 -8.78
C ASP A 118 21.25 -23.76 -8.19
N GLN A 119 20.05 -24.34 -8.32
CA GLN A 119 19.79 -25.73 -7.92
C GLN A 119 20.58 -26.73 -8.76
N GLU A 120 20.64 -26.58 -10.08
CA GLU A 120 21.42 -27.47 -10.94
C GLU A 120 22.90 -27.42 -10.61
N VAL A 121 23.45 -26.23 -10.35
CA VAL A 121 24.84 -26.09 -9.89
C VAL A 121 25.04 -26.81 -8.55
N SER A 122 24.05 -26.75 -7.65
CA SER A 122 24.11 -27.46 -6.37
C SER A 122 24.01 -28.98 -6.53
N ASN A 123 23.19 -29.46 -7.47
CA ASN A 123 22.93 -30.88 -7.72
C ASN A 123 24.05 -31.55 -8.53
N LYS A 124 24.85 -30.78 -9.27
CA LYS A 124 26.06 -31.26 -9.97
C LYS A 124 27.26 -31.49 -9.06
N LYS A 125 27.11 -31.32 -7.73
CA LYS A 125 28.14 -31.73 -6.77
C LYS A 125 28.20 -33.26 -6.74
N GLU A 126 29.31 -33.81 -7.23
CA GLU A 126 29.60 -35.24 -7.19
C GLU A 126 29.35 -35.80 -5.77
N PRO A 127 28.72 -36.97 -5.63
CA PRO A 127 28.54 -37.60 -4.33
C PRO A 127 29.91 -37.79 -3.67
N CYS A 128 29.98 -37.59 -2.35
CA CYS A 128 31.21 -37.78 -1.57
C CYS A 128 31.67 -39.25 -1.65
N ARG A 129 32.47 -39.58 -2.66
CA ARG A 129 33.00 -40.93 -2.88
C ARG A 129 34.13 -41.28 -1.91
N ASP A 130 34.88 -40.28 -1.45
CA ASP A 130 36.03 -40.46 -0.57
C ASP A 130 35.88 -39.69 0.75
N ALA A 131 36.51 -40.19 1.82
CA ALA A 131 36.52 -39.52 3.13
C ALA A 131 37.09 -38.09 3.09
N ALA A 132 38.00 -37.81 2.15
CA ALA A 132 38.51 -36.45 1.90
C ALA A 132 37.45 -35.53 1.24
N SER A 133 36.60 -36.09 0.38
CA SER A 133 35.49 -35.37 -0.27
C SER A 133 34.38 -35.00 0.73
N VAL A 134 34.20 -35.79 1.78
CA VAL A 134 33.26 -35.49 2.89
C VAL A 134 33.64 -34.17 3.58
N TRP A 135 34.92 -33.96 3.91
CA TRP A 135 35.37 -32.73 4.58
C TRP A 135 35.32 -31.50 3.68
N ALA A 136 35.63 -31.65 2.39
CA ALA A 136 35.48 -30.58 1.40
C ALA A 136 34.00 -30.20 1.22
N SER A 137 33.09 -31.17 1.20
CA SER A 137 31.65 -30.92 1.09
C SER A 137 31.09 -30.26 2.35
N MET A 138 31.57 -30.66 3.54
CA MET A 138 31.21 -30.04 4.81
C MET A 138 31.57 -28.54 4.84
N ARG A 139 32.69 -28.13 4.22
CA ARG A 139 33.07 -26.71 4.08
C ARG A 139 32.11 -25.90 3.21
N THR A 140 31.41 -26.54 2.27
CA THR A 140 30.39 -25.87 1.46
C THR A 140 29.04 -25.77 2.17
N LEU A 141 28.81 -26.59 3.20
CA LEU A 141 27.58 -26.62 3.99
C LEU A 141 27.69 -25.76 5.26
N VAL A 142 28.90 -25.71 5.84
CA VAL A 142 29.19 -24.98 7.08
C VAL A 142 30.29 -23.96 6.83
N ASP A 143 30.02 -22.70 7.16
CA ASP A 143 31.00 -21.63 7.07
C ASP A 143 32.01 -21.72 8.22
N PHE A 144 33.18 -22.30 7.92
CA PHE A 144 34.29 -22.36 8.86
C PHE A 144 35.12 -21.07 8.94
N THR A 145 34.76 -20.00 8.23
CA THR A 145 35.41 -18.68 8.39
C THR A 145 34.74 -17.84 9.47
N LYS A 146 33.48 -18.14 9.80
CA LYS A 146 32.72 -17.42 10.81
C LYS A 146 33.06 -17.89 12.23
N ALA A 147 33.63 -16.99 13.02
CA ALA A 147 33.91 -17.22 14.44
C ALA A 147 32.62 -17.33 15.27
N ASN A 148 32.60 -18.25 16.24
CA ASN A 148 31.49 -18.43 17.17
C ASN A 148 31.80 -17.68 18.46
N LYS A 149 31.05 -16.61 18.73
CA LYS A 149 31.24 -15.76 19.92
C LYS A 149 30.85 -16.47 21.23
N TYR A 150 30.08 -17.56 21.16
CA TYR A 150 29.43 -18.17 22.31
C TYR A 150 30.18 -19.36 22.91
N SER A 151 31.18 -19.94 22.21
CA SER A 151 31.92 -21.10 22.73
C SER A 151 33.32 -21.26 22.14
N LYS A 152 34.32 -21.33 23.04
CA LYS A 152 35.71 -21.63 22.70
C LYS A 152 35.93 -23.07 22.22
N ASN A 153 35.10 -24.03 22.65
CA ASN A 153 35.19 -25.41 22.15
C ASN A 153 34.76 -25.51 20.68
N THR A 154 33.80 -24.67 20.25
CA THR A 154 33.40 -24.59 18.85
C THR A 154 34.51 -23.99 17.97
N GLU A 155 35.30 -23.05 18.50
CA GLU A 155 36.51 -22.54 17.83
C GLU A 155 37.54 -23.65 17.57
N ARG A 156 37.81 -24.48 18.58
CA ARG A 156 38.74 -25.61 18.46
C ARG A 156 38.26 -26.62 17.41
N MET A 157 36.98 -26.98 17.43
CA MET A 157 36.40 -27.85 16.40
C MET A 157 36.48 -27.22 15.00
N ARG A 158 36.23 -25.91 14.86
CA ARG A 158 36.34 -25.21 13.57
C ARG A 158 37.76 -25.27 13.01
N SER A 159 38.77 -25.08 13.85
CA SER A 159 40.18 -25.17 13.45
C SER A 159 40.51 -26.58 12.93
N ILE A 160 40.07 -27.61 13.64
CA ILE A 160 40.27 -29.01 13.23
C ILE A 160 39.58 -29.27 11.87
N LEU A 161 38.31 -28.90 11.75
CA LEU A 161 37.53 -29.09 10.51
C LEU A 161 38.09 -28.29 9.32
N SER A 162 38.62 -27.09 9.56
CA SER A 162 39.27 -26.28 8.54
C SER A 162 40.55 -26.92 8.02
N ASN A 163 41.36 -27.48 8.91
CA ASN A 163 42.60 -28.17 8.54
C ASN A 163 42.28 -29.46 7.76
N LEU A 164 41.31 -30.26 8.23
CA LEU A 164 40.87 -31.46 7.52
C LEU A 164 40.37 -31.18 6.09
N ALA A 165 39.77 -30.01 5.87
CA ALA A 165 39.33 -29.56 4.55
C ALA A 165 40.47 -29.05 3.65
N GLN A 166 41.64 -28.67 4.20
CA GLN A 166 42.79 -28.13 3.45
C GLN A 166 43.85 -29.17 3.08
N VAL A 167 43.97 -30.26 3.87
CA VAL A 167 45.06 -31.26 3.79
C VAL A 167 45.15 -32.01 2.44
N LYS A 168 44.21 -31.82 1.49
CA LYS A 168 44.31 -32.42 0.15
C LYS A 168 43.75 -31.55 -1.00
N SER A 169 43.79 -30.22 -0.88
CA SER A 169 43.59 -29.33 -2.05
C SER A 169 44.91 -28.91 -2.72
N SER A 170 46.01 -29.58 -2.37
CA SER A 170 47.38 -29.39 -2.88
C SER A 170 47.98 -30.71 -3.31
#